data_AF-A0A849Z5V1-F1
#
_entry.id   AF-A0A849Z5V1-F1
#
_cell.length_a   1.000
_cell.length_b   1.000
_cell.length_c   1.000
_cell.angle_alpha   90.00
_cell.angle_beta   90.00
_cell.angle_gamma   90.00
#
_symmetry.space_group_name_H-M   'P 1'
#
loop_
_entity.id
_entity.type
_entity.pdbx_description
1 polymer ?
#
loop_
_entity_poly.entity_id
_entity_poly.type
_entity_poly.pdbx_seq_one_letter_code
_entity_poly.pdbx_strand_id
1 'polypeptide(L)'
;MTTFLRAGTTLLNPAAITHVDLSALERLEIVVHHRDGSALVRNGDAIELVLRLCPSALEGRRFGFARHAWALHNIIGHPLLQVAAWLGSVKLGLWIHERTVPRPRSIPA
;
A
#
# COMPACT_ATOMS: atom_id res chain seq x y z
N MET A 1 9.55 -23.17 -0.17
CA MET A 1 10.21 -21.96 -0.71
C MET A 1 10.07 -20.87 0.34
N THR A 2 11.19 -20.33 0.83
CA THR A 2 11.18 -19.29 1.86
C THR A 2 10.94 -17.95 1.19
N THR A 3 9.74 -17.39 1.35
CA THR A 3 9.40 -16.08 0.79
C THR A 3 9.93 -15.00 1.73
N PHE A 4 10.89 -14.19 1.26
CA PHE A 4 11.39 -13.04 2.00
C PHE A 4 10.49 -11.82 1.80
N LEU A 5 10.39 -11.00 2.84
CA LEU A 5 9.67 -9.72 2.83
C LEU A 5 10.67 -8.58 2.69
N ARG A 6 10.41 -7.65 1.79
CA ARG A 6 11.21 -6.44 1.66
C ARG A 6 10.80 -5.43 2.73
N ALA A 7 11.79 -4.88 3.42
CA ALA A 7 11.66 -3.83 4.42
C ALA A 7 12.70 -2.76 4.11
N GLY A 8 12.39 -1.84 3.18
CA GLY A 8 13.37 -0.89 2.65
C GLY A 8 14.48 -1.59 1.87
N THR A 9 15.72 -1.44 2.36
CA THR A 9 16.92 -2.09 1.81
C THR A 9 17.18 -3.48 2.40
N THR A 10 16.38 -3.91 3.38
CA THR A 10 16.58 -5.18 4.09
C THR A 10 15.56 -6.23 3.66
N LEU A 11 15.99 -7.49 3.62
CA LEU A 11 15.11 -8.64 3.43
C LEU A 11 14.88 -9.34 4.76
N LEU A 12 13.62 -9.50 5.14
CA LEU A 12 13.21 -10.14 6.39
C LEU A 12 12.62 -11.51 6.09
N ASN A 13 13.05 -12.52 6.85
CA ASN A 13 12.40 -13.82 6.87
C ASN A 13 11.15 -13.71 7.76
N PRO A 14 9.92 -13.98 7.24
CA PRO A 14 8.70 -13.94 8.05
C PRO A 14 8.79 -14.77 9.34
N ALA A 15 9.45 -15.93 9.30
CA ALA A 15 9.59 -16.81 10.45
C ALA A 15 10.55 -16.28 11.54
N ALA A 16 11.32 -15.24 11.23
CA ALA A 16 12.18 -14.55 12.17
C ALA A 16 11.51 -13.34 12.84
N ILE A 17 10.34 -12.92 12.34
CA ILE A 17 9.57 -11.79 12.89
C ILE A 17 8.91 -12.24 14.18
N THR A 18 9.17 -11.52 15.26
CA THR A 18 8.59 -11.78 16.58
C THR A 18 7.42 -10.85 16.88
N HIS A 19 7.52 -9.60 16.45
CA HIS A 19 6.51 -8.57 16.70
C HIS A 19 6.56 -7.47 15.64
N VAL A 20 5.41 -6.87 15.34
CA VAL A 20 5.32 -5.69 14.47
C VAL A 20 4.62 -4.59 15.26
N ASP A 21 5.34 -3.51 15.53
CA ASP A 21 4.80 -2.31 16.15
C ASP A 21 4.11 -1.45 15.08
N LEU A 22 2.80 -1.29 15.26
CA LEU A 22 1.91 -0.54 14.37
C LEU A 22 1.48 0.81 14.97
N SER A 23 2.10 1.25 16.06
CA SER A 23 1.75 2.49 16.78
C SER A 23 1.88 3.73 15.89
N ALA A 24 2.82 3.72 14.94
CA ALA A 24 3.07 4.81 13.99
C ALA A 24 2.49 4.56 12.59
N LEU A 25 1.64 3.53 12.42
CA LEU A 25 1.17 3.10 11.10
C LEU A 25 0.40 4.20 10.34
N GLU A 26 -0.30 5.09 11.03
CA GLU A 26 -1.00 6.23 10.39
C GLU A 26 -0.02 7.26 9.77
N ARG A 27 1.23 7.29 10.24
CA ARG A 27 2.33 8.05 9.62
C ARG A 27 3.07 7.27 8.54
N LEU A 28 2.55 6.09 8.16
CA LEU A 28 3.19 5.12 7.28
C LEU A 28 4.51 4.61 7.85
N GLU A 29 4.63 4.46 9.15
CA GLU A 29 5.82 3.92 9.81
C GLU A 29 5.46 2.71 10.66
N ILE A 30 6.27 1.65 10.57
CA ILE A 30 6.16 0.46 11.42
C ILE A 30 7.54 0.03 11.89
N VAL A 31 7.62 -0.61 13.05
CA VAL A 31 8.87 -1.23 13.52
C VAL A 31 8.70 -2.74 13.51
N VAL A 32 9.56 -3.43 12.78
CA VAL A 32 9.55 -4.89 12.68
C VAL A 32 10.62 -5.45 13.59
N HIS A 33 10.20 -6.07 14.68
CA HIS A 33 11.09 -6.79 15.58
C HIS A 33 11.30 -8.21 15.06
N HIS A 34 12.56 -8.59 14.92
CA HIS A 34 13.01 -9.89 14.48
C HIS A 34 14.14 -10.37 15.40
N ARG A 35 14.59 -11.62 15.26
CA ARG A 35 15.59 -12.21 16.18
C ARG A 35 16.89 -11.43 16.28
N ASP A 36 17.28 -10.75 15.21
CA ASP A 36 18.55 -10.03 15.12
C ASP A 36 18.44 -8.53 15.48
N GLY A 37 17.22 -8.05 15.81
CA GLY A 37 16.99 -6.65 16.19
C GLY A 37 15.65 -6.09 15.72
N SER A 38 15.65 -4.81 15.36
CA SER A 38 14.45 -4.10 14.88
C SER A 38 14.74 -3.31 13.62
N ALA A 39 13.83 -3.37 12.64
CA ALA A 39 13.92 -2.60 11.41
C ALA A 39 12.76 -1.60 11.34
N LEU A 40 13.08 -0.31 11.14
CA LEU A 40 12.09 0.73 10.88
C LEU A 40 11.75 0.73 9.40
N VAL A 41 10.49 0.49 9.08
CA VAL A 41 9.97 0.44 7.72
C VAL A 41 9.01 1.60 7.51
N ARG A 42 9.08 2.23 6.34
CA ARG A 42 8.34 3.46 6.04
C ARG A 42 7.57 3.39 4.74
N ASN A 43 6.57 4.25 4.62
CA ASN A 43 5.84 4.55 3.38
C ASN A 43 5.17 3.30 2.76
N GLY A 44 5.30 3.14 1.44
CA GLY A 44 4.73 2.01 0.70
C GLY A 44 5.17 0.66 1.26
N ASP A 45 6.45 0.52 1.62
CA ASP A 45 6.99 -0.73 2.18
C ASP A 45 6.32 -1.08 3.52
N ALA A 46 6.00 -0.08 4.35
CA ALA A 46 5.30 -0.31 5.61
C ALA A 46 3.90 -0.87 5.35
N ILE A 47 3.17 -0.29 4.39
CA ILE A 47 1.83 -0.76 4.01
C ILE A 47 1.89 -2.16 3.40
N GLU A 48 2.83 -2.41 2.49
CA GLU A 48 2.99 -3.73 1.87
C GLU A 48 3.29 -4.81 2.92
N LEU A 49 4.17 -4.49 3.88
CA LEU A 49 4.53 -5.42 4.94
C LEU A 49 3.34 -5.71 5.87
N VAL A 50 2.55 -4.69 6.23
CA VAL A 50 1.32 -4.89 7.03
C VAL A 50 0.29 -5.68 6.23
N LEU A 51 0.08 -5.42 4.94
CA LEU A 51 -0.83 -6.19 4.10
C LEU A 51 -0.49 -7.68 4.08
N ARG A 52 0.80 -8.02 4.08
CA ARG A 52 1.26 -9.42 4.07
C ARG A 52 1.22 -10.08 5.44
N LEU A 53 1.49 -9.34 6.52
CA LEU A 53 1.63 -9.91 7.87
C LEU A 53 0.35 -9.83 8.70
N CYS A 54 -0.38 -8.71 8.62
CA CYS A 54 -1.55 -8.43 9.44
C CYS A 54 -2.51 -7.47 8.71
N PRO A 55 -3.20 -7.93 7.65
CA PRO A 55 -4.03 -7.06 6.81
C PRO A 55 -5.17 -6.39 7.61
N SER A 56 -5.70 -7.06 8.63
CA SER A 56 -6.74 -6.52 9.51
C SER A 56 -6.30 -5.29 10.29
N ALA A 57 -4.99 -5.05 10.48
CA ALA A 57 -4.51 -3.85 11.15
C ALA A 57 -4.67 -2.56 10.31
N LEU A 58 -4.96 -2.69 9.02
CA LEU A 58 -5.29 -1.58 8.13
C LEU A 58 -6.79 -1.27 8.14
N GLU A 59 -7.62 -2.20 8.61
CA GLU A 59 -9.07 -2.03 8.70
C GLU A 59 -9.41 -1.02 9.81
N GLY A 60 -10.30 -0.07 9.51
CA GLY A 60 -10.75 0.95 10.47
C GLY A 60 -9.76 2.08 10.78
N ARG A 61 -8.50 2.03 10.29
CA ARG A 61 -7.52 3.10 10.51
C ARG A 61 -7.66 4.26 9.51
N ARG A 62 -7.43 5.49 9.98
CA ARG A 62 -7.65 6.72 9.21
C ARG A 62 -6.48 7.02 8.28
N PHE A 63 -6.32 6.25 7.21
CA PHE A 63 -5.52 6.69 6.06
C PHE A 63 -6.32 7.72 5.25
N GLY A 64 -6.54 8.90 5.83
CA GLY A 64 -7.40 9.93 5.26
C GLY A 64 -7.06 10.21 3.79
N PHE A 65 -5.78 10.38 3.47
CA PHE A 65 -5.35 10.59 2.08
C PHE A 65 -5.71 9.42 1.15
N ALA A 66 -5.39 8.17 1.54
CA ALA A 66 -5.70 7.00 0.74
C ALA A 66 -7.21 6.85 0.53
N ARG A 67 -8.01 7.07 1.59
CA ARG A 67 -9.47 7.02 1.51
C ARG A 67 -10.05 8.08 0.57
N HIS A 68 -9.58 9.32 0.64
CA HIS A 68 -10.05 10.39 -0.27
C HIS A 68 -9.59 10.14 -1.70
N ALA A 69 -8.37 9.65 -1.91
CA ALA A 69 -7.87 9.29 -3.24
C ALA A 69 -8.67 8.12 -3.85
N TRP A 70 -8.99 7.10 -3.05
CA TRP A 70 -9.85 5.99 -3.47
C TRP A 70 -11.27 6.47 -3.76
N ALA A 71 -11.83 7.36 -2.94
CA ALA A 71 -13.12 7.97 -3.21
C ALA A 71 -13.10 8.76 -4.53
N LEU A 72 -12.04 9.54 -4.79
CA LEU A 72 -11.86 10.27 -6.04
C LEU A 72 -11.76 9.32 -7.25
N HIS A 73 -10.99 8.24 -7.14
CA HIS A 73 -10.89 7.21 -8.17
C HIS A 73 -12.26 6.60 -8.47
N ASN A 74 -13.05 6.31 -7.43
CA ASN A 74 -14.37 5.70 -7.61
C ASN A 74 -15.40 6.68 -8.18
N ILE A 75 -15.37 7.94 -7.74
CA ILE A 75 -16.34 8.97 -8.14
C ILE A 75 -16.00 9.59 -9.50
N ILE A 76 -14.72 9.61 -9.89
CA ILE A 76 -14.27 10.27 -11.12
C ILE A 76 -13.57 9.29 -12.07
N GLY A 77 -12.60 8.53 -11.59
CA GLY A 77 -11.82 7.59 -12.42
C GLY A 77 -12.69 6.54 -13.11
N HIS A 78 -13.53 5.83 -12.36
CA HIS A 78 -14.44 4.82 -12.93
C HIS A 78 -15.49 5.43 -13.88
N PRO A 79 -16.20 6.52 -13.55
CA PRO A 79 -17.11 7.16 -14.50
C PRO A 79 -16.45 7.65 -15.78
N LEU A 80 -15.25 8.23 -15.71
CA LEU A 80 -14.52 8.65 -16.90
C LEU A 80 -14.10 7.46 -17.77
N LEU A 81 -13.71 6.34 -17.16
CA LEU A 81 -13.49 5.09 -17.89
C LEU A 81 -14.77 4.65 -18.61
N GLN A 82 -15.91 4.70 -17.93
CA GLN A 82 -17.19 4.29 -18.51
C GLN A 82 -17.59 5.16 -19.70
N VAL A 83 -17.40 6.48 -19.59
CA VAL A 83 -17.64 7.43 -20.70
C VAL A 83 -16.69 7.13 -21.87
N ALA A 84 -15.40 6.91 -21.61
CA ALA A 84 -14.44 6.58 -22.66
C ALA A 84 -14.78 5.25 -23.35
N ALA A 85 -15.29 4.27 -22.61
CA ALA A 85 -15.76 3.00 -23.16
C ALA A 85 -16.99 3.18 -24.06
N TRP A 86 -17.97 4.00 -23.65
CA TRP A 86 -19.13 4.32 -24.49
C TRP A 86 -18.77 5.04 -25.80
N LEU A 87 -17.70 5.86 -25.78
CA LEU A 87 -17.17 6.51 -26.97
C LEU A 87 -16.26 5.59 -27.82
N GLY A 88 -16.24 4.28 -27.55
CA GLY A 88 -15.44 3.30 -28.27
C GLY A 88 -13.93 3.35 -27.97
N SER A 89 -13.50 4.16 -27.00
CA SER A 89 -12.10 4.41 -26.67
C SER A 89 -11.68 3.73 -25.36
N VAL A 90 -11.81 2.40 -25.30
CA VAL A 90 -11.48 1.59 -24.10
C VAL A 90 -10.04 1.80 -23.62
N LYS A 91 -9.08 1.96 -24.55
CA LYS A 91 -7.66 2.23 -24.21
C LYS A 91 -7.49 3.52 -23.41
N LEU A 92 -8.23 4.57 -23.78
CA LEU A 92 -8.22 5.83 -23.04
C LEU A 92 -8.86 5.65 -21.65
N GLY A 93 -9.97 4.91 -21.57
CA GLY A 93 -10.62 4.61 -20.29
C GLY A 93 -9.70 3.86 -19.32
N LEU A 94 -9.01 2.82 -19.80
CA LEU A 94 -8.01 2.09 -19.01
C LEU A 94 -6.83 2.98 -18.60
N TRP A 95 -6.37 3.87 -19.48
CA TRP A 95 -5.31 4.83 -19.16
C TRP A 95 -5.71 5.79 -18.03
N ILE A 96 -6.97 6.27 -18.03
CA ILE A 96 -7.52 7.14 -16.98
C ILE A 96 -7.63 6.37 -15.66
N HIS A 97 -8.14 5.14 -15.71
CA HIS A 97 -8.23 4.25 -14.56
C HIS A 97 -6.86 4.08 -13.91
N GLU A 98 -5.86 3.62 -14.67
CA GLU A 98 -4.52 3.35 -14.14
C GLU A 98 -3.83 4.58 -13.53
N ARG A 99 -4.11 5.77 -14.05
CA ARG A 99 -3.58 7.03 -13.51
C ARG A 99 -4.29 7.50 -12.24
N THR A 100 -5.56 7.14 -12.07
CA THR A 100 -6.36 7.58 -10.93
C THR A 100 -6.34 6.58 -9.78
N VAL A 101 -5.88 5.34 -9.99
CA VAL A 101 -5.66 4.37 -8.92
C VAL A 101 -4.68 4.97 -7.89
N PRO A 102 -5.06 5.10 -6.61
CA PRO A 102 -4.18 5.60 -5.57
C PRO A 102 -3.00 4.65 -5.39
N ARG A 103 -1.78 5.15 -5.62
CA ARG A 103 -0.55 4.43 -5.33
C ARG A 103 0.09 5.01 -4.07
N PRO A 104 0.34 4.21 -3.02
CA PRO A 104 1.18 4.64 -1.92
C PRO A 104 2.52 5.12 -2.49
N ARG A 105 2.94 6.34 -2.18
CA ARG A 105 4.25 6.82 -2.61
C ARG A 105 5.33 5.99 -1.91
N SER A 106 5.98 5.09 -2.63
CA SER A 106 7.32 4.62 -2.28
C SER A 106 8.28 5.77 -2.62
N ILE A 107 8.80 6.48 -1.61
CA ILE A 107 9.91 7.40 -1.85
C ILE A 107 11.11 6.52 -2.24
N PRO A 108 11.80 6.78 -3.36
CA PRO A 108 13.05 6.08 -3.65
C PRO A 108 14.03 6.32 -2.49
N ALA A 109 14.64 5.23 -2.02
CA ALA A 109 15.62 5.23 -0.96
C ALA A 109 16.78 6.21 -1.22
#